data_AF-A0A6C0HQH4-F1
#
_entry.id   AF-A0A6C0HQH4-F1
#
_cell.length_a   1.000
_cell.length_b   1.000
_cell.length_c   1.000
_cell.angle_alpha   90.00
_cell.angle_beta   90.00
_cell.angle_gamma   90.00
#
_symmetry.space_group_name_H-M   'P 1'
#
loop_
_entity.id
_entity.type
_entity.pdbx_description
1 polymer ?
#
loop_
_entity_poly.entity_id
_entity_poly.type
_entity_poly.pdbx_seq_one_letter_code
_entity_poly.pdbx_strand_id
1 'polypeptide(L)'
;MNVGVEERNVISKITFKRLVKDYRDILKAPLHSHGIYYIHDEENILYGTALIIGQRGTPYEHGYYLFDFKFPLDYPTSPPKVTLITGDGVMRFHPNMYTNGTVCLSILNTWYGDQWTSCQSISSLLLTLCSILSEHPILYEPGVKITHSEFNNYHTTLTYKNYQVALLNTVMNEQVNIKYALYKNIINSHFLDTFTHNLAKLNELYKIYNTELEVRVTLYNVSVIIDYGFLIARLNDAFQLISTSQTD
;
A
#
# COMPACT_ATOMS: atom_id res chain seq x y z
N MET A 1 -44.23 -13.55 4.53
CA MET A 1 -42.78 -13.79 4.53
C MET A 1 -42.30 -13.60 3.11
N ASN A 2 -41.73 -12.43 2.79
CA ASN A 2 -41.06 -12.22 1.51
C ASN A 2 -39.65 -12.80 1.65
N VAL A 3 -39.43 -13.96 1.04
CA VAL A 3 -38.09 -14.48 0.81
C VAL A 3 -37.46 -13.56 -0.23
N GLY A 4 -36.55 -12.71 0.21
CA GLY A 4 -35.76 -11.86 -0.69
C GLY A 4 -35.06 -12.74 -1.71
N VAL A 5 -35.33 -12.50 -2.98
CA VAL A 5 -34.57 -13.10 -4.08
C VAL A 5 -33.17 -12.53 -3.95
N GLU A 6 -32.19 -13.35 -3.55
CA GLU A 6 -30.79 -13.02 -3.77
C GLU A 6 -30.60 -12.81 -5.27
N GLU A 7 -30.38 -11.56 -5.69
CA GLU A 7 -29.95 -11.25 -7.04
C GLU A 7 -28.67 -12.05 -7.29
N ARG A 8 -28.76 -13.11 -8.10
CA ARG A 8 -27.58 -13.76 -8.64
C ARG A 8 -26.89 -12.72 -9.51
N ASN A 9 -25.85 -12.12 -8.98
CA ASN A 9 -24.97 -11.21 -9.69
C ASN A 9 -24.24 -11.98 -10.81
N VAL A 10 -24.90 -12.14 -11.96
CA VAL A 10 -24.36 -12.86 -13.11
C VAL A 10 -23.28 -11.99 -13.76
N ILE A 11 -22.04 -12.47 -13.70
CA ILE A 11 -20.91 -11.82 -14.37
C ILE A 11 -21.11 -11.92 -15.88
N SER A 12 -21.04 -10.79 -16.58
CA SER A 12 -21.20 -10.77 -18.03
C SER A 12 -20.02 -11.50 -18.71
N LYS A 13 -20.27 -12.13 -19.89
CA LYS A 13 -19.19 -12.75 -20.68
C LYS A 13 -18.09 -11.76 -21.07
N ILE A 14 -18.44 -10.48 -21.25
CA ILE A 14 -17.51 -9.40 -21.60
C ILE A 14 -16.58 -9.14 -20.41
N THR A 15 -17.16 -8.96 -19.22
CA THR A 15 -16.44 -8.73 -17.97
C THR A 15 -15.51 -9.87 -17.63
N PHE A 16 -16.02 -11.10 -17.68
CA PHE A 16 -15.21 -12.30 -17.45
C PHE A 16 -14.01 -12.36 -18.41
N LYS A 17 -14.26 -12.22 -19.73
CA LYS A 17 -13.18 -12.23 -20.73
C LYS A 17 -12.17 -11.12 -20.49
N ARG A 18 -12.62 -9.93 -20.07
CA ARG A 18 -11.72 -8.81 -19.79
C ARG A 18 -10.85 -9.07 -18.57
N LEU A 19 -11.40 -9.55 -17.46
CA LEU A 19 -10.63 -9.87 -16.25
C LEU A 19 -9.58 -10.95 -16.53
N VAL A 20 -9.97 -12.02 -17.23
CA VAL A 20 -9.03 -13.07 -17.65
C VAL A 20 -7.93 -12.51 -18.55
N LYS A 21 -8.26 -11.59 -19.48
CA LYS A 21 -7.27 -10.96 -20.34
C LYS A 21 -6.29 -10.12 -19.51
N ASP A 22 -6.78 -9.22 -18.66
CA ASP A 22 -5.94 -8.33 -17.87
C ASP A 22 -5.03 -9.12 -16.91
N TYR A 23 -5.55 -10.17 -16.26
CA TYR A 23 -4.75 -11.05 -15.43
C TYR A 23 -3.69 -11.81 -16.23
N ARG A 24 -4.03 -12.34 -17.41
CA ARG A 24 -3.06 -13.00 -18.30
C ARG A 24 -1.96 -12.04 -18.77
N ASP A 25 -2.30 -10.78 -19.02
CA ASP A 25 -1.33 -9.77 -19.42
C ASP A 25 -0.34 -9.47 -18.28
N ILE A 26 -0.80 -9.44 -17.02
CA ILE A 26 0.07 -9.35 -15.84
C ILE A 26 1.01 -10.56 -15.75
N LEU A 27 0.49 -11.78 -15.96
CA LEU A 27 1.33 -12.99 -15.92
C LEU A 27 2.40 -13.01 -17.02
N LYS A 28 2.09 -12.46 -18.21
CA LYS A 28 3.03 -12.36 -19.34
C LYS A 28 4.08 -11.28 -19.15
N ALA A 29 3.71 -10.17 -18.53
CA ALA A 29 4.61 -9.06 -18.25
C ALA A 29 4.47 -8.64 -16.77
N PRO A 30 5.05 -9.43 -15.84
CA PRO A 30 4.98 -9.11 -14.42
C PRO A 30 5.61 -7.77 -14.10
N LEU A 31 5.02 -7.04 -13.16
CA LEU A 31 5.48 -5.71 -12.74
C LEU A 31 6.50 -5.77 -11.59
N HIS A 32 7.17 -6.92 -11.38
CA HIS A 32 8.06 -7.16 -10.26
C HIS A 32 9.25 -6.19 -10.21
N SER A 33 9.73 -5.71 -11.35
CA SER A 33 10.79 -4.69 -11.42
C SER A 33 10.38 -3.34 -10.81
N HIS A 34 9.08 -3.09 -10.68
CA HIS A 34 8.51 -1.93 -9.99
C HIS A 34 8.08 -2.27 -8.56
N GLY A 35 8.44 -3.45 -8.04
CA GLY A 35 8.01 -3.89 -6.70
C GLY A 35 6.52 -4.19 -6.60
N ILE A 36 5.84 -4.46 -7.71
CA ILE A 36 4.39 -4.71 -7.75
C ILE A 36 4.12 -6.20 -7.95
N TYR A 37 3.32 -6.79 -7.07
CA TYR A 37 2.90 -8.19 -7.13
C TYR A 37 1.38 -8.25 -7.04
N TYR A 38 0.72 -8.84 -8.04
CA TYR A 38 -0.74 -8.94 -8.10
C TYR A 38 -1.17 -10.41 -8.11
N ILE A 39 -2.17 -10.74 -7.29
CA ILE A 39 -2.78 -12.06 -7.23
C ILE A 39 -4.28 -11.88 -7.45
N HIS A 40 -4.80 -12.56 -8.46
CA HIS A 40 -6.23 -12.59 -8.71
C HIS A 40 -6.88 -13.73 -7.91
N ASP A 41 -8.09 -13.51 -7.41
CA ASP A 41 -8.80 -14.50 -6.63
C ASP A 41 -9.32 -15.64 -7.54
N GLU A 42 -8.98 -16.88 -7.20
CA GLU A 42 -9.34 -18.07 -7.98
C GLU A 42 -10.78 -18.52 -7.73
N GLU A 43 -11.34 -18.22 -6.56
CA GLU A 43 -12.71 -18.58 -6.18
C GLU A 43 -13.71 -17.54 -6.68
N ASN A 44 -13.31 -16.26 -6.70
CA ASN A 44 -14.15 -15.17 -7.16
C ASN A 44 -13.39 -14.16 -8.02
N ILE A 45 -13.54 -14.29 -9.34
CA ILE A 45 -12.92 -13.44 -10.35
C ILE A 45 -13.19 -11.93 -10.20
N LEU A 46 -14.19 -11.53 -9.40
CA LEU A 46 -14.43 -10.11 -9.10
C LEU A 46 -13.51 -9.56 -8.01
N TYR A 47 -12.58 -10.35 -7.49
CA TYR A 47 -11.64 -9.94 -6.47
C TYR A 47 -10.19 -10.14 -6.90
N GLY A 48 -9.33 -9.32 -6.31
CA GLY A 48 -7.89 -9.44 -6.43
C GLY A 48 -7.22 -8.71 -5.30
N THR A 49 -5.93 -8.93 -5.16
CA THR A 49 -5.10 -8.22 -4.19
C THR A 49 -3.77 -7.86 -4.85
N ALA A 50 -3.14 -6.80 -4.34
CA ALA A 50 -1.80 -6.41 -4.73
C ALA A 50 -0.93 -6.12 -3.51
N LEU A 51 0.35 -6.44 -3.63
CA LEU A 51 1.42 -5.89 -2.82
C LEU A 51 2.21 -4.90 -3.69
N ILE A 52 2.40 -3.68 -3.20
CA ILE A 52 3.31 -2.70 -3.77
C ILE A 52 4.38 -2.39 -2.73
N ILE A 53 5.64 -2.62 -3.10
CA ILE A 53 6.80 -2.28 -2.28
C ILE A 53 7.20 -0.84 -2.61
N GLY A 54 7.28 0.01 -1.60
CA GLY A 54 7.64 1.42 -1.80
C GLY A 54 9.07 1.61 -2.31
N GLN A 55 9.23 2.54 -3.25
CA GLN A 55 10.47 2.74 -4.00
C GLN A 55 11.54 3.49 -3.20
N ARG A 56 12.82 3.23 -3.52
CA ARG A 56 13.95 3.92 -2.89
C ARG A 56 13.91 5.43 -3.16
N GLY A 57 14.37 6.21 -2.20
CA GLY A 57 14.36 7.68 -2.30
C GLY A 57 13.00 8.32 -2.03
N THR A 58 11.99 7.54 -1.63
CA THR A 58 10.69 8.04 -1.19
C THR A 58 10.51 7.82 0.31
N PRO A 59 9.59 8.53 1.00
CA PRO A 59 9.24 8.21 2.39
C PRO A 59 8.55 6.83 2.53
N TYR A 60 8.22 6.16 1.42
CA TYR A 60 7.61 4.83 1.36
C TYR A 60 8.63 3.69 1.26
N GLU A 61 9.93 4.01 1.13
CA GLU A 61 10.99 3.06 0.82
C GLU A 61 10.89 1.76 1.63
N HIS A 62 10.85 0.64 0.89
CA HIS A 62 10.76 -0.74 1.39
C HIS A 62 9.51 -1.09 2.21
N GLY A 63 8.58 -0.15 2.43
CA GLY A 63 7.29 -0.46 3.06
C GLY A 63 6.40 -1.33 2.17
N TYR A 64 5.61 -2.19 2.81
CA TYR A 64 4.73 -3.14 2.16
C TYR A 64 3.28 -2.63 2.15
N TYR A 65 2.80 -2.20 0.99
CA TYR A 65 1.46 -1.65 0.81
C TYR A 65 0.54 -2.68 0.14
N LEU A 66 -0.34 -3.27 0.94
CA LEU A 66 -1.34 -4.24 0.49
C LEU A 66 -2.62 -3.53 0.07
N PHE A 67 -3.17 -3.93 -1.07
CA PHE A 67 -4.39 -3.36 -1.64
C PHE A 67 -5.37 -4.45 -2.04
N ASP A 68 -6.64 -4.21 -1.76
CA ASP A 68 -7.75 -5.01 -2.24
C ASP A 68 -8.40 -4.39 -3.47
N PHE A 69 -8.77 -5.25 -4.40
CA PHE A 69 -9.49 -4.91 -5.62
C PHE A 69 -10.84 -5.63 -5.59
N LYS A 70 -11.91 -4.87 -5.81
CA LYS A 70 -13.25 -5.38 -6.07
C LYS A 70 -13.74 -4.85 -7.41
N PHE A 71 -13.80 -5.72 -8.40
CA PHE A 71 -14.26 -5.40 -9.74
C PHE A 71 -15.80 -5.35 -9.78
N PRO A 72 -16.40 -4.34 -10.41
CA PRO A 72 -17.84 -4.29 -10.58
C PRO A 72 -18.30 -5.28 -11.67
N LEU A 73 -19.60 -5.60 -11.70
CA LEU A 73 -20.17 -6.56 -12.65
C LEU A 73 -20.12 -6.09 -14.10
N ASP A 74 -19.94 -4.79 -14.31
CA ASP A 74 -19.81 -4.13 -15.60
C ASP A 74 -18.36 -3.80 -15.95
N TYR A 75 -17.34 -4.29 -15.21
CA TYR A 75 -15.94 -4.08 -15.58
C TYR A 75 -15.69 -4.55 -17.04
N PRO A 76 -14.98 -3.79 -17.88
CA PRO A 76 -14.19 -2.58 -17.61
C PRO A 76 -14.93 -1.26 -17.85
N THR A 77 -16.26 -1.24 -17.94
CA THR A 77 -17.03 0.00 -18.10
C THR A 77 -16.84 0.90 -16.89
N SER A 78 -17.02 0.35 -15.68
CA SER A 78 -16.72 1.02 -14.43
C SER A 78 -15.37 0.55 -13.85
N PRO A 79 -14.64 1.41 -13.12
CA PRO A 79 -13.38 1.03 -12.48
C PRO A 79 -13.61 0.06 -11.31
N PRO A 80 -12.59 -0.73 -10.92
CA PRO A 80 -12.63 -1.46 -9.66
C PRO A 80 -12.69 -0.51 -8.46
N LYS A 81 -13.27 -0.96 -7.35
CA LYS A 81 -13.03 -0.34 -6.05
C LYS A 81 -11.69 -0.84 -5.52
N VAL A 82 -10.83 0.09 -5.11
CA VAL A 82 -9.54 -0.22 -4.47
C VAL A 82 -9.59 0.16 -2.99
N THR A 83 -9.02 -0.67 -2.12
CA THR A 83 -8.92 -0.40 -0.68
C THR A 83 -7.51 -0.68 -0.20
N LEU A 84 -6.85 0.32 0.41
CA LEU A 84 -5.58 0.14 1.10
C LEU A 84 -5.84 -0.66 2.38
N ILE A 85 -5.13 -1.79 2.52
CA ILE A 85 -5.22 -2.66 3.68
C ILE A 85 -4.12 -2.36 4.69
N THR A 86 -2.92 -2.00 4.22
CA THR A 86 -1.83 -1.56 5.10
C THR A 86 -2.20 -0.25 5.79
N GLY A 87 -2.48 -0.28 7.09
CA GLY A 87 -2.72 0.93 7.86
C GLY A 87 -3.08 0.65 9.32
N ASP A 88 -2.81 1.59 10.20
CA ASP A 88 -3.08 1.48 11.65
C ASP A 88 -4.34 2.23 12.10
N GLY A 89 -5.14 2.73 11.15
CA GLY A 89 -6.30 3.59 11.42
C GLY A 89 -5.95 5.02 11.85
N VAL A 90 -4.66 5.35 11.99
CA VAL A 90 -4.18 6.65 12.45
C VAL A 90 -3.46 7.39 11.32
N MET A 91 -2.48 6.75 10.67
CA MET A 91 -1.69 7.40 9.64
C MET A 91 -2.45 7.48 8.31
N ARG A 92 -2.57 8.69 7.77
CA ARG A 92 -2.98 8.91 6.39
C ARG A 92 -1.77 8.81 5.48
N PHE A 93 -1.47 7.63 4.94
CA PHE A 93 -0.24 7.36 4.19
C PHE A 93 -0.08 8.20 2.91
N HIS A 94 -1.16 8.72 2.36
CA HIS A 94 -1.16 9.62 1.21
C HIS A 94 -2.42 10.50 1.26
N PRO A 95 -2.43 11.74 0.75
CA PRO A 95 -3.66 12.54 0.68
C PRO A 95 -4.84 11.75 0.07
N ASN A 96 -4.55 10.94 -0.94
CA ASN A 96 -5.50 10.09 -1.64
C ASN A 96 -5.71 8.69 -1.01
N MET A 97 -5.08 8.36 0.12
CA MET A 97 -5.24 7.09 0.84
C MET A 97 -5.67 7.36 2.30
N TYR A 98 -6.95 7.17 2.56
CA TYR A 98 -7.60 7.54 3.82
C TYR A 98 -7.31 6.49 4.90
N THR A 99 -7.42 6.89 6.16
CA THR A 99 -7.15 6.01 7.32
C THR A 99 -8.09 4.81 7.42
N ASN A 100 -9.28 4.90 6.81
CA ASN A 100 -10.24 3.79 6.70
C ASN A 100 -9.96 2.86 5.50
N GLY A 101 -8.84 3.05 4.80
CA GLY A 101 -8.45 2.28 3.61
C GLY A 101 -9.01 2.79 2.29
N THR A 102 -9.88 3.82 2.27
CA THR A 102 -10.42 4.35 1.01
C THR A 102 -9.30 4.96 0.16
N VAL A 103 -9.23 4.56 -1.12
CA VAL A 103 -8.30 5.13 -2.10
C VAL A 103 -9.06 5.98 -3.11
N CYS A 104 -8.69 7.26 -3.22
CA CYS A 104 -9.35 8.22 -4.10
C CYS A 104 -8.44 8.63 -5.26
N LEU A 105 -8.65 8.11 -6.47
CA LEU A 105 -7.86 8.49 -7.65
C LEU A 105 -8.79 8.87 -8.80
N SER A 106 -8.30 9.70 -9.72
CA SER A 106 -9.08 10.09 -10.89
C SER A 106 -9.39 8.88 -11.77
N ILE A 107 -8.41 7.99 -11.96
CA ILE A 107 -8.58 6.70 -12.64
C ILE A 107 -9.55 5.74 -11.90
N LEU A 108 -9.94 6.06 -10.67
CA LEU A 108 -10.96 5.33 -9.90
C LEU A 108 -12.29 6.11 -9.81
N ASN A 109 -12.44 7.18 -10.59
CA ASN A 109 -13.59 8.09 -10.59
C ASN A 109 -13.94 8.68 -9.21
N THR A 110 -12.94 8.82 -8.34
CA THR A 110 -13.09 9.28 -6.96
C THR A 110 -12.29 10.55 -6.66
N TRP A 111 -11.65 11.11 -7.69
CA TRP A 111 -10.87 12.34 -7.60
C TRP A 111 -10.93 13.13 -8.92
N TYR A 112 -10.57 14.41 -8.88
CA TYR A 112 -10.49 15.23 -10.10
C TYR A 112 -9.29 14.82 -10.97
N GLY A 113 -9.43 14.97 -12.29
CA GLY A 113 -8.40 14.62 -13.28
C GLY A 113 -8.91 13.63 -14.33
N ASP A 114 -7.98 12.94 -14.99
CA ASP A 114 -8.29 11.95 -16.04
C ASP A 114 -9.04 10.77 -15.44
N GLN A 115 -10.29 10.61 -15.87
CA GLN A 115 -11.21 9.61 -15.37
C GLN A 115 -10.94 8.22 -15.97
N TRP A 116 -11.49 7.19 -15.32
CA TRP A 116 -11.46 5.82 -15.85
C TRP A 116 -12.06 5.75 -17.25
N THR A 117 -11.40 4.99 -18.11
CA THR A 117 -11.95 4.56 -19.39
C THR A 117 -11.71 3.06 -19.54
N SER A 118 -12.54 2.37 -20.32
CA SER A 118 -12.37 0.92 -20.55
C SER A 118 -11.06 0.53 -21.26
N CYS A 119 -10.27 1.51 -21.70
CA CYS A 119 -8.90 1.31 -22.19
C CYS A 119 -7.91 1.03 -21.06
N GLN A 120 -8.19 1.47 -19.83
CA GLN A 120 -7.37 1.20 -18.66
C GLN A 120 -7.43 -0.29 -18.28
N SER A 121 -6.36 -0.79 -17.68
CA SER A 121 -6.23 -2.20 -17.26
C SER A 121 -5.85 -2.28 -15.79
N ILE A 122 -5.89 -3.49 -15.24
CA ILE A 122 -5.36 -3.76 -13.89
C ILE A 122 -3.90 -3.29 -13.79
N SER A 123 -3.07 -3.55 -14.81
CA SER A 123 -1.67 -3.12 -14.83
C SER A 123 -1.50 -1.60 -14.79
N SER A 124 -2.28 -0.84 -15.58
CA SER A 124 -2.15 0.63 -15.59
C SER A 124 -2.60 1.24 -14.27
N LEU A 125 -3.63 0.66 -13.63
CA LEU A 125 -4.05 1.04 -12.28
C LEU A 125 -2.98 0.73 -11.23
N LEU A 126 -2.36 -0.45 -11.27
CA LEU A 126 -1.26 -0.82 -10.37
C LEU A 126 -0.05 0.11 -10.51
N LEU A 127 0.34 0.45 -11.74
CA LEU A 127 1.39 1.41 -12.02
C LEU A 127 1.03 2.81 -11.49
N THR A 128 -0.23 3.21 -11.61
CA THR A 128 -0.72 4.47 -11.03
C THR A 128 -0.59 4.47 -9.52
N LEU A 129 -1.04 3.40 -8.84
CA LEU A 129 -0.88 3.25 -7.38
C LEU A 129 0.58 3.28 -6.94
N CYS A 130 1.48 2.65 -7.70
CA CYS A 130 2.92 2.73 -7.42
C CYS A 130 3.46 4.15 -7.62
N SER A 131 3.01 4.87 -8.66
CA SER A 131 3.52 6.20 -9.00
C SER A 131 3.17 7.29 -7.98
N ILE A 132 2.03 7.17 -7.30
CA ILE A 132 1.64 8.14 -6.25
C ILE A 132 2.49 7.98 -4.97
N LEU A 133 3.13 6.82 -4.76
CA LEU A 133 4.09 6.58 -3.68
C LEU A 133 5.43 7.27 -4.00
N SER A 134 5.36 8.59 -4.18
CA SER A 134 6.42 9.48 -4.65
C SER A 134 7.19 10.13 -3.49
N GLU A 135 8.21 10.94 -3.81
CA GLU A 135 9.07 11.61 -2.82
C GLU A 135 8.34 12.65 -1.95
N HIS A 136 7.36 13.36 -2.54
CA HIS A 136 6.66 14.47 -1.88
C HIS A 136 5.13 14.32 -1.91
N PRO A 137 4.59 13.28 -1.26
CA PRO A 137 3.18 12.90 -1.40
C PRO A 137 2.18 13.93 -0.91
N ILE A 138 2.54 14.79 0.07
CA ILE A 138 1.62 15.84 0.55
C ILE A 138 1.28 16.88 -0.54
N LEU A 139 2.09 17.00 -1.60
CA LEU A 139 1.82 17.91 -2.70
C LEU A 139 0.60 17.50 -3.54
N TYR A 140 0.06 16.29 -3.33
CA TYR A 140 -1.22 15.87 -3.91
C TYR A 140 -2.43 16.47 -3.18
N GLU A 141 -2.23 17.07 -1.99
CA GLU A 141 -3.29 17.81 -1.31
C GLU A 141 -3.52 19.18 -2.00
N PRO A 142 -4.75 19.52 -2.39
CA PRO A 142 -5.06 20.81 -3.00
C PRO A 142 -4.58 21.99 -2.15
N GLY A 143 -3.77 22.86 -2.77
CA GLY A 143 -3.27 24.09 -2.14
C GLY A 143 -1.99 23.91 -1.32
N VAL A 144 -1.51 22.68 -1.10
CA VAL A 144 -0.23 22.45 -0.43
C VAL A 144 0.93 22.64 -1.40
N LYS A 145 1.97 23.35 -0.94
CA LYS A 145 3.23 23.58 -1.66
C LYS A 145 4.40 23.11 -0.80
N ILE A 146 5.59 23.02 -1.38
CA ILE A 146 6.81 22.63 -0.64
C ILE A 146 7.13 23.57 0.53
N THR A 147 6.68 24.83 0.46
CA THR A 147 6.83 25.83 1.53
C THR A 147 5.77 25.73 2.62
N HIS A 148 4.84 24.78 2.52
CA HIS A 148 3.76 24.62 3.50
C HIS A 148 4.30 24.15 4.85
N SER A 149 3.77 24.68 5.95
CA SER A 149 4.25 24.38 7.31
C SER A 149 4.22 22.88 7.63
N GLU A 150 3.20 22.18 7.13
CA GLU A 150 3.00 20.74 7.34
C GLU A 150 3.90 19.84 6.48
N PHE A 151 4.66 20.39 5.51
CA PHE A 151 5.44 19.58 4.57
C PHE A 151 6.44 18.67 5.30
N ASN A 152 7.26 19.25 6.16
CA ASN A 152 8.26 18.51 6.93
C ASN A 152 7.61 17.58 7.96
N ASN A 153 6.61 18.07 8.70
CA ASN A 153 5.95 17.27 9.73
C ASN A 153 5.30 16.02 9.12
N TYR A 154 4.63 16.16 7.98
CA TYR A 154 4.05 15.04 7.27
C TYR A 154 5.11 14.09 6.72
N HIS A 155 6.18 14.60 6.11
CA HIS A 155 7.27 13.76 5.60
C HIS A 155 7.94 12.94 6.72
N THR A 156 8.25 13.58 7.85
CA THR A 156 8.85 12.92 9.01
C THR A 156 7.89 11.88 9.61
N THR A 157 6.61 12.24 9.78
CA THR A 157 5.58 11.33 10.30
C THR A 157 5.37 10.13 9.38
N LEU A 158 5.29 10.36 8.06
CA LEU A 158 5.14 9.32 7.06
C LEU A 158 6.33 8.38 7.02
N THR A 159 7.56 8.91 7.07
CA THR A 159 8.78 8.09 7.08
C THR A 159 8.79 7.18 8.31
N TYR A 160 8.49 7.72 9.48
CA TYR A 160 8.41 6.93 10.71
C TYR A 160 7.32 5.84 10.62
N LYS A 161 6.11 6.22 10.18
CA LYS A 161 4.98 5.30 10.03
C LYS A 161 5.18 4.26 8.93
N ASN A 162 5.96 4.57 7.89
CA ASN A 162 6.36 3.60 6.88
C ASN A 162 7.17 2.46 7.52
N TYR A 163 8.19 2.77 8.31
CA TYR A 163 8.95 1.74 9.02
C TYR A 163 8.12 1.02 10.08
N GLN A 164 7.38 1.77 10.90
CA GLN A 164 6.59 1.20 11.98
C GLN A 164 5.50 0.26 11.43
N VAL A 165 4.67 0.74 10.52
CA VAL A 165 3.44 0.06 10.11
C VAL A 165 3.67 -0.69 8.80
N ALA A 166 4.02 0.02 7.73
CA ALA A 166 4.07 -0.59 6.40
C ALA A 166 5.18 -1.64 6.28
N LEU A 167 6.31 -1.46 6.97
CA LEU A 167 7.39 -2.44 7.03
C LEU A 167 7.20 -3.43 8.19
N LEU A 168 7.35 -2.98 9.44
CA LEU A 168 7.46 -3.87 10.60
C LEU A 168 6.14 -4.56 10.96
N ASN A 169 5.04 -3.81 11.12
CA ASN A 169 3.76 -4.45 11.44
C ASN A 169 3.32 -5.41 10.34
N THR A 170 3.58 -5.08 9.06
CA THR A 170 3.27 -5.97 7.94
C THR A 170 4.14 -7.22 7.93
N VAL A 171 5.47 -7.10 8.04
CA VAL A 171 6.37 -8.26 7.99
C VAL A 171 6.12 -9.24 9.14
N MET A 172 5.74 -8.70 10.30
CA MET A 172 5.37 -9.46 11.50
C MET A 172 3.90 -9.90 11.51
N ASN A 173 3.11 -9.53 10.49
CA ASN A 173 1.67 -9.77 10.38
C ASN A 173 0.87 -9.40 11.65
N GLU A 174 1.20 -8.29 12.30
CA GLU A 174 0.60 -7.88 13.57
C GLU A 174 -0.88 -7.52 13.45
N GLN A 175 -1.34 -7.23 12.23
CA GLN A 175 -2.75 -6.91 11.95
C GLN A 175 -3.59 -8.14 11.63
N VAL A 176 -3.00 -9.35 11.66
CA VAL A 176 -3.66 -10.64 11.38
C VAL A 176 -4.45 -10.56 10.06
N ASN A 177 -3.77 -10.16 8.99
CA ASN A 177 -4.38 -10.06 7.68
C ASN A 177 -4.26 -11.40 6.94
N ILE A 178 -5.37 -12.07 6.64
CA ILE A 178 -5.34 -13.35 5.91
C ILE A 178 -4.63 -13.23 4.56
N LYS A 179 -4.65 -12.06 3.92
CA LYS A 179 -4.00 -11.80 2.64
C LYS A 179 -2.49 -11.68 2.77
N TYR A 180 -1.94 -11.41 3.96
CA TYR A 180 -0.51 -11.47 4.20
C TYR A 180 0.07 -12.84 3.79
N ALA A 181 -0.66 -13.93 4.05
CA ALA A 181 -0.22 -15.28 3.72
C ALA A 181 0.10 -15.45 2.23
N LEU A 182 -0.60 -14.74 1.35
CA LEU A 182 -0.39 -14.77 -0.10
C LEU A 182 0.95 -14.15 -0.52
N TYR A 183 1.47 -13.21 0.27
CA TYR A 183 2.69 -12.45 -0.03
C TYR A 183 3.84 -12.72 0.93
N LYS A 184 3.63 -13.57 1.95
CA LYS A 184 4.59 -13.84 3.03
C LYS A 184 6.00 -14.11 2.51
N ASN A 185 6.14 -14.96 1.49
CA ASN A 185 7.45 -15.33 0.96
C ASN A 185 8.15 -14.14 0.28
N ILE A 186 7.40 -13.34 -0.50
CA ILE A 186 7.92 -12.14 -1.17
C ILE A 186 8.34 -11.11 -0.12
N ILE A 187 7.49 -10.87 0.87
CA ILE A 187 7.72 -9.93 1.97
C ILE A 187 8.95 -10.35 2.80
N ASN A 188 9.04 -11.61 3.19
CA ASN A 188 10.14 -12.11 4.02
C ASN A 188 11.47 -12.08 3.26
N SER A 189 11.49 -12.53 2.00
CA SER A 189 12.71 -12.47 1.18
C SER A 189 13.18 -11.03 1.01
N HIS A 190 12.30 -10.13 0.58
CA HIS A 190 12.64 -8.73 0.39
C HIS A 190 13.08 -8.04 1.70
N PHE A 191 12.45 -8.39 2.83
CA PHE A 191 12.83 -7.85 4.13
C PHE A 191 14.26 -8.24 4.52
N LEU A 192 14.61 -9.52 4.36
CA LEU A 192 15.96 -10.02 4.64
C LEU A 192 16.99 -9.35 3.70
N ASP A 193 16.67 -9.25 2.41
CA ASP A 193 17.55 -8.63 1.41
C ASP A 193 17.82 -7.15 1.67
N THR A 194 16.83 -6.44 2.24
CA THR A 194 16.90 -5.00 2.49
C THR A 194 17.25 -4.63 3.94
N PHE A 195 17.43 -5.61 4.84
CA PHE A 195 17.67 -5.40 6.27
C PHE A 195 18.82 -4.43 6.55
N THR A 196 20.01 -4.71 6.01
CA THR A 196 21.22 -3.89 6.26
C THR A 196 21.03 -2.44 5.82
N HIS A 197 20.34 -2.23 4.69
CA HIS A 197 20.04 -0.88 4.20
C HIS A 197 19.05 -0.16 5.12
N ASN A 198 17.97 -0.83 5.53
CA ASN A 198 16.97 -0.24 6.44
C ASN A 198 17.58 0.08 7.81
N LEU A 199 18.41 -0.80 8.35
CA LEU A 199 19.13 -0.58 9.61
C LEU A 199 20.06 0.63 9.51
N ALA A 200 20.82 0.77 8.42
CA ALA A 200 21.68 1.94 8.20
C ALA A 200 20.86 3.24 8.16
N LYS A 201 19.73 3.25 7.42
CA LYS A 201 18.87 4.43 7.31
C LYS A 201 18.20 4.81 8.64
N LEU A 202 17.74 3.84 9.43
CA LEU A 202 17.21 4.09 10.78
C LEU A 202 18.29 4.62 11.72
N ASN A 203 19.53 4.13 11.65
CA ASN A 203 20.63 4.65 12.45
C ASN A 203 20.96 6.11 12.09
N GLU A 204 20.94 6.50 10.81
CA GLU A 204 21.09 7.90 10.42
C GLU A 204 19.95 8.77 10.95
N LEU A 205 18.70 8.29 10.89
CA LEU A 205 17.55 8.99 11.47
C LEU A 205 17.65 9.13 12.99
N TYR A 206 18.13 8.10 13.69
CA TYR A 206 18.35 8.12 15.13
C TYR A 206 19.43 9.14 15.55
N LYS A 207 20.47 9.37 14.74
CA LYS A 207 21.45 10.44 15.01
C LYS A 207 20.82 11.83 14.99
N ILE A 208 19.80 12.04 14.15
CA ILE A 208 19.08 13.31 14.01
C ILE A 208 18.00 13.45 15.11
N TYR A 209 17.25 12.38 15.35
CA TYR A 209 16.14 12.30 16.30
C TYR A 209 16.48 11.27 17.39
N ASN A 210 17.41 11.64 18.27
CA ASN A 210 18.02 10.74 19.27
C ASN A 210 17.15 10.48 20.51
N THR A 211 15.98 11.11 20.59
CA THR A 211 15.02 11.04 21.68
C THR A 211 13.61 11.04 21.11
N GLU A 212 12.65 10.61 21.92
CA GLU A 212 11.23 10.64 21.54
C GLU A 212 10.81 12.07 21.17
N LEU A 213 10.14 12.20 20.03
CA LEU A 213 9.63 13.48 19.54
C LEU A 213 8.17 13.33 19.13
N GLU A 214 7.29 14.14 19.73
CA GLU A 214 5.93 14.27 19.22
C GLU A 214 5.92 15.15 17.97
N VAL A 215 5.45 14.59 16.85
CA VAL A 215 5.24 15.32 15.61
C VAL A 215 3.76 15.35 15.30
N ARG A 216 3.23 16.56 15.12
CA ARG A 216 1.83 16.79 14.79
C ARG A 216 1.68 17.22 13.35
N VAL A 217 0.79 16.53 12.63
CA VAL A 217 0.29 16.92 11.31
C VAL A 217 -1.12 17.45 11.46
N THR A 218 -1.25 18.78 11.54
CA THR A 218 -2.54 19.41 11.87
C THR A 218 -3.58 19.24 10.78
N LEU A 219 -3.14 19.21 9.52
CA LEU A 219 -3.98 19.00 8.33
C LEU A 219 -4.83 17.72 8.41
N TYR A 220 -4.30 16.67 9.03
CA TYR A 220 -5.00 15.39 9.19
C TYR A 220 -5.38 15.08 10.64
N ASN A 221 -5.17 16.04 11.56
CA ASN A 221 -5.34 15.86 12.99
C ASN A 221 -4.63 14.58 13.53
N VAL A 222 -3.41 14.34 13.04
CA VAL A 222 -2.57 13.21 13.43
C VAL A 222 -1.47 13.72 14.36
N SER A 223 -1.24 13.02 15.48
CA SER A 223 -0.06 13.19 16.32
C SER A 223 0.63 11.85 16.50
N VAL A 224 1.95 11.82 16.31
CA VAL A 224 2.76 10.60 16.39
C VAL A 224 3.99 10.87 17.23
N ILE A 225 4.24 9.98 18.19
CA ILE A 225 5.52 9.93 18.91
C ILE A 225 6.49 9.14 18.03
N ILE A 226 7.59 9.80 17.66
CA ILE A 226 8.67 9.25 16.86
C ILE A 226 9.76 8.78 17.80
N ASP A 227 10.08 7.49 17.72
CA ASP A 227 11.20 6.86 18.42
C ASP A 227 11.93 5.90 17.48
N TYR A 228 13.06 6.34 16.93
CA TYR A 228 13.87 5.51 16.04
C TYR A 228 14.68 4.45 16.81
N GLY A 229 14.97 4.65 18.09
CA GLY A 229 15.61 3.63 18.93
C GLY A 229 14.71 2.40 19.06
N PHE A 230 13.42 2.63 19.32
CA PHE A 230 12.40 1.58 19.30
C PHE A 230 12.29 0.87 17.95
N LEU A 231 12.28 1.60 16.83
CA LEU A 231 12.21 0.98 15.50
C LEU A 231 13.46 0.15 15.17
N ILE A 232 14.65 0.59 15.59
CA ILE A 232 15.89 -0.18 15.42
C ILE A 232 15.82 -1.50 16.20
N ALA A 233 15.37 -1.46 17.46
CA ALA A 233 15.18 -2.67 18.26
C ALA A 233 14.21 -3.65 17.55
N ARG A 234 13.02 -3.15 17.15
CA ARG A 234 12.03 -3.97 16.44
C ARG A 234 12.53 -4.53 15.11
N LEU A 235 13.32 -3.77 14.36
CA LEU A 235 13.90 -4.24 13.10
C LEU A 235 14.84 -5.42 13.33
N ASN A 236 15.68 -5.38 14.37
CA ASN A 236 16.56 -6.48 14.73
C ASN A 236 15.77 -7.71 15.18
N ASP A 237 14.75 -7.54 16.02
CA ASP A 237 13.90 -8.63 16.48
C ASP A 237 13.18 -9.33 15.31
N ALA A 238 12.61 -8.54 14.39
CA ALA A 238 11.96 -9.05 13.19
C ALA A 238 12.95 -9.82 12.30
N PHE A 239 14.18 -9.33 12.14
CA PHE A 239 15.23 -10.03 11.39
C PHE A 239 15.57 -11.38 11.99
N GLN A 240 15.82 -11.46 13.30
CA GLN A 240 16.11 -12.72 13.97
C GLN A 240 14.96 -13.73 13.81
N LEU A 241 13.71 -13.29 13.97
CA LEU A 241 12.54 -14.15 13.83
C LEU A 241 12.36 -14.68 12.39
N ILE A 242 12.52 -13.81 11.39
CA ILE A 242 12.29 -14.18 10.00
C ILE A 242 13.43 -15.05 9.44
N SER A 243 14.68 -14.76 9.83
CA SER A 243 15.83 -15.58 9.43
C SER A 243 15.77 -17.00 9.97
N THR A 244 15.29 -17.18 11.21
CA THR A 244 15.13 -18.51 11.83
C THR A 244 13.95 -19.30 11.25
N SER A 245 12.90 -18.60 10.81
CA SER A 245 11.73 -19.24 10.19
C SER A 245 11.95 -19.75 8.76
N GLN A 246 13.11 -19.48 8.13
CA GLN A 246 13.46 -20.01 6.79
C GLN A 246 14.34 -21.26 6.83
N THR A 247 14.85 -21.64 8.00
CA THR A 247 15.73 -22.81 8.17
C THR A 247 15.00 -24.11 8.53
N ASP A 248 13.67 -24.06 8.69
CA ASP A 248 12.77 -25.20 8.94
C ASP A 248 11.89 -25.49 7.72
#